data_AF-A0A2S3VGH8-F1
#
_entry.id   AF-A0A2S3VGH8-F1
#
_cell.length_a   1.000
_cell.length_b   1.000
_cell.length_c   1.000
_cell.angle_alpha   90.00
_cell.angle_beta   90.00
_cell.angle_gamma   90.00
#
_symmetry.space_group_name_H-M   'P 1'
#
loop_
_entity.id
_entity.type
_entity.pdbx_description
1 polymer ?
#
loop_
_entity_poly.entity_id
_entity_poly.type
_entity_poly.pdbx_seq_one_letter_code
_entity_poly.pdbx_strand_id
1 'polypeptide(L)'
;MTQRIHRSIDSPLRTGLNREELWEAADKGLIKCWEVGRQRAARFPDLARQCLAGELPVLGWKGGVSRSLKKLEKYGSLKYLAQWQGLRGEDLDVDLAQERALTCARTGMVVTFTPDRAKYFNQVTEAEA
;
A
#
# COMPACT_ATOMS: atom_id res chain seq x y z
N MET A 1 16.84 -8.90 11.52
CA MET A 1 16.53 -7.54 12.03
C MET A 1 15.20 -7.12 11.44
N THR A 2 14.18 -6.87 12.27
CA THR A 2 12.88 -6.34 11.85
C THR A 2 12.99 -4.83 11.67
N GLN A 3 12.97 -4.34 10.44
CA GLN A 3 12.88 -2.90 10.16
C GLN A 3 11.41 -2.51 10.02
N ARG A 4 10.81 -2.08 11.12
CA ARG A 4 9.44 -1.54 11.13
C ARG A 4 9.48 -0.04 10.91
N ILE A 5 8.76 0.41 9.89
CA ILE A 5 8.61 1.82 9.57
C ILE A 5 7.30 2.29 10.20
N HIS A 6 7.43 3.19 11.18
CA HIS A 6 6.31 3.79 11.87
C HIS A 6 6.36 5.33 11.76
N ARG A 7 5.21 5.96 11.48
CA ARG A 7 5.09 7.43 11.48
C ARG A 7 3.67 7.84 11.82
N SER A 8 3.51 8.74 12.79
CA SER A 8 2.20 9.24 13.21
C SER A 8 1.57 10.14 12.14
N ILE A 9 0.25 10.07 11.98
CA ILE A 9 -0.56 10.91 11.09
C ILE A 9 -0.40 12.40 11.37
N ASP A 10 -0.17 12.78 12.62
CA ASP A 10 0.04 14.17 13.01
C ASP A 10 1.42 14.70 12.61
N SER A 11 2.34 13.80 12.22
CA SER A 11 3.66 14.20 11.78
C SER A 11 3.58 15.00 10.48
N PRO A 12 4.30 16.13 10.36
CA PRO A 12 4.34 16.91 9.13
C PRO A 12 4.95 16.11 7.97
N LEU A 13 4.54 16.48 6.76
CA LEU A 13 5.09 15.95 5.52
C LEU A 13 6.54 16.43 5.36
N ARG A 14 7.43 15.54 4.92
CA ARG A 14 8.82 15.84 4.62
C ARG A 14 8.91 16.77 3.40
N THR A 15 9.72 17.81 3.51
CA THR A 15 10.01 18.78 2.44
C THR A 15 11.51 18.89 2.22
N GLY A 16 11.94 19.26 1.00
CA GLY A 16 13.35 19.53 0.69
C GLY A 16 14.25 18.30 0.53
N LEU A 17 13.69 17.09 0.48
CA LEU A 17 14.46 15.86 0.25
C LEU A 17 14.65 15.56 -1.23
N ASN A 18 15.82 15.04 -1.58
CA ASN A 18 16.13 14.62 -2.94
C ASN A 18 15.48 13.25 -3.25
N ARG A 19 15.44 12.87 -4.53
CA ARG A 19 14.82 11.59 -4.97
C ARG A 19 15.43 10.38 -4.26
N GLU A 20 16.75 10.35 -4.11
CA GLU A 20 17.46 9.27 -3.42
C GLU A 20 17.05 9.20 -1.94
N GLU A 21 17.03 10.31 -1.22
CA GLU A 21 16.58 10.32 0.18
C GLU A 21 15.10 9.93 0.35
N LEU A 22 14.28 10.18 -0.66
CA LEU A 22 12.86 9.81 -0.63
C LEU A 22 12.60 8.34 -0.92
N TRP A 23 13.45 7.66 -1.69
CA TRP A 23 13.19 6.31 -2.21
C TRP A 23 14.24 5.26 -1.82
N GLU A 24 15.49 5.67 -1.68
CA GLU A 24 16.67 4.82 -1.39
C GLU A 24 17.04 4.85 0.10
N ALA A 25 16.39 5.70 0.90
CA ALA A 25 16.55 5.70 2.36
C ALA A 25 16.06 4.39 3.01
N ALA A 26 16.32 4.23 4.32
CA ALA A 26 15.96 3.04 5.08
C ALA A 26 14.47 2.66 4.98
N ASP A 27 13.57 3.63 4.78
CA ASP A 27 12.14 3.39 4.62
C ASP A 27 11.73 2.85 3.24
N LYS A 28 12.67 2.72 2.28
CA LYS A 28 12.44 2.25 0.91
C LYS A 28 11.31 3.00 0.17
N GLY A 29 11.08 4.25 0.56
CA GLY A 29 10.02 5.11 0.06
C GLY A 29 8.62 4.80 0.58
N LEU A 30 8.48 3.98 1.64
CA LEU A 30 7.20 3.72 2.29
C LEU A 30 6.62 5.01 2.89
N ILE A 31 7.46 5.83 3.54
CA ILE A 31 7.00 7.11 4.11
C ILE A 31 6.48 8.00 2.98
N LYS A 32 7.20 8.08 1.86
CA LYS A 32 6.77 8.89 0.71
C LYS A 32 5.44 8.40 0.14
N CYS A 33 5.23 7.08 0.04
CA CYS A 33 3.97 6.51 -0.44
C CYS A 33 2.80 6.88 0.48
N TRP A 34 3.00 6.82 1.79
CA TRP A 34 2.02 7.20 2.79
C TRP A 34 1.70 8.70 2.76
N GLU A 35 2.71 9.55 2.67
CA GLU A 35 2.56 11.01 2.50
C GLU A 35 1.74 11.37 1.25
N VAL A 36 2.00 10.69 0.14
CA VAL A 36 1.20 10.85 -1.08
C VAL A 36 -0.23 10.36 -0.86
N GLY A 37 -0.42 9.26 -0.13
CA GLY A 37 -1.74 8.77 0.28
C GLY A 37 -2.56 9.84 1.00
N ARG A 38 -1.97 10.49 2.02
CA ARG A 38 -2.59 11.59 2.77
C ARG A 38 -2.98 12.77 1.88
N GLN A 39 -2.06 13.20 1.00
CA GLN A 39 -2.35 14.28 0.05
C GLN A 39 -3.48 13.91 -0.91
N ARG A 40 -3.53 12.65 -1.36
CA ARG A 40 -4.60 12.16 -2.22
C ARG A 40 -5.92 12.03 -1.48
N ALA A 41 -5.94 11.71 -0.20
CA ALA A 41 -7.17 11.69 0.58
C ALA A 41 -7.85 13.08 0.61
N ALA A 42 -7.06 14.14 0.78
CA ALA A 42 -7.56 15.51 0.74
C ALA A 42 -8.04 15.94 -0.66
N ARG A 43 -7.39 15.47 -1.73
CA ARG A 43 -7.75 15.81 -3.11
C ARG A 43 -8.90 14.96 -3.69
N PHE A 44 -9.02 13.71 -3.25
CA PHE A 44 -9.93 12.70 -3.76
C PHE A 44 -10.66 12.02 -2.60
N PRO A 45 -11.66 12.69 -2.00
CA PRO A 45 -12.35 12.19 -0.83
C PRO A 45 -13.09 10.87 -1.08
N ASP A 46 -13.57 10.63 -2.31
CA ASP A 46 -14.21 9.36 -2.68
C ASP A 46 -13.24 8.17 -2.59
N LEU A 47 -11.98 8.37 -2.98
CA LEU A 47 -10.95 7.34 -2.85
C LEU A 47 -10.63 7.04 -1.39
N ALA A 48 -10.57 8.08 -0.55
CA ALA A 48 -10.40 7.91 0.90
C ALA A 48 -11.59 7.15 1.51
N ARG A 49 -12.82 7.47 1.12
CA ARG A 49 -14.04 6.75 1.55
C ARG A 49 -14.00 5.27 1.19
N GLN A 50 -13.59 4.93 -0.03
CA GLN A 50 -13.41 3.52 -0.44
C GLN A 50 -12.39 2.82 0.45
N CYS A 51 -11.22 3.42 0.67
CA CYS A 51 -10.21 2.84 1.55
C CYS A 51 -10.73 2.70 2.99
N LEU A 52 -11.46 3.69 3.51
CA LEU A 52 -12.08 3.66 4.85
C LEU A 52 -13.12 2.55 4.99
N ALA A 53 -13.90 2.28 3.93
CA ALA A 53 -14.84 1.18 3.85
C ALA A 53 -14.17 -0.21 3.77
N GLY A 54 -12.85 -0.29 3.87
CA GLY A 54 -12.10 -1.55 3.77
C GLY A 54 -11.93 -2.04 2.35
N GLU A 55 -12.17 -1.19 1.35
CA GLU A 55 -11.87 -1.52 -0.04
C GLU A 55 -10.39 -1.36 -0.33
N LEU A 56 -9.93 -2.10 -1.33
CA LEU A 56 -8.57 -2.02 -1.86
C LEU A 56 -8.62 -1.47 -3.30
N PRO A 57 -8.86 -0.15 -3.51
CA PRO A 57 -8.95 0.43 -4.84
C PRO A 57 -7.64 0.31 -5.62
N VAL A 58 -7.71 0.37 -6.95
CA VAL A 58 -6.50 0.34 -7.80
C VAL A 58 -5.75 1.66 -7.68
N LEU A 59 -4.49 1.59 -7.27
CA LEU A 59 -3.58 2.73 -7.09
C LEU A 59 -2.36 2.59 -8.01
N GLY A 60 -1.35 3.45 -7.82
CA GLY A 60 -0.08 3.38 -8.57
C GLY A 60 0.83 2.21 -8.18
N TRP A 61 0.47 1.45 -7.14
CA TRP A 61 1.23 0.31 -6.63
C TRP A 61 0.46 -1.01 -6.77
N LYS A 62 1.18 -2.13 -6.87
CA LYS A 62 0.57 -3.46 -6.90
C LYS A 62 -0.07 -3.76 -5.54
N GLY A 63 -1.34 -4.15 -5.57
CA GLY A 63 -2.13 -4.43 -4.37
C GLY A 63 -3.63 -4.22 -4.58
N GLY A 64 -3.98 -3.20 -5.37
CA GLY A 64 -5.38 -2.87 -5.63
C GLY A 64 -6.15 -3.95 -6.38
N VAL A 65 -7.47 -3.93 -6.20
CA VAL A 65 -8.42 -4.92 -6.67
C VAL A 65 -9.59 -4.20 -7.33
N SER A 66 -9.74 -4.37 -8.64
CA SER A 66 -10.89 -3.87 -9.39
C SER A 66 -12.05 -4.87 -9.37
N ARG A 67 -11.74 -6.16 -9.57
CA ARG A 67 -12.69 -7.29 -9.64
C ARG A 67 -12.18 -8.49 -8.84
N SER A 68 -13.08 -9.40 -8.48
CA SER A 68 -12.73 -10.72 -7.96
C SER A 68 -12.08 -11.59 -9.05
N LEU A 69 -11.19 -12.49 -8.65
CA LEU A 69 -10.54 -13.48 -9.52
C LEU A 69 -11.01 -14.89 -9.14
N LYS A 70 -10.74 -15.89 -10.01
CA LYS A 70 -10.99 -17.32 -9.71
C LYS A 70 -10.31 -17.74 -8.40
N LYS A 71 -9.06 -17.30 -8.22
CA LYS A 71 -8.33 -17.39 -6.94
C LYS A 71 -8.50 -16.08 -6.17
N LEU A 72 -9.14 -16.15 -5.01
CA LEU A 72 -9.43 -14.96 -4.19
C LEU A 72 -8.19 -14.36 -3.53
N GLU A 73 -7.03 -14.99 -3.64
CA GLU A 73 -5.78 -14.59 -3.02
C GLU A 73 -4.80 -14.03 -4.04
N LYS A 74 -4.16 -12.91 -3.70
CA LYS A 74 -3.12 -12.29 -4.53
C LYS A 74 -2.04 -11.65 -3.68
N TYR A 75 -0.91 -11.32 -4.30
CA TYR A 75 0.18 -10.62 -3.63
C TYR A 75 0.18 -9.14 -4.02
N GLY A 76 0.56 -8.30 -3.06
CA GLY A 76 0.72 -6.87 -3.19
C GLY A 76 2.07 -6.40 -2.68
N SER A 77 2.39 -5.14 -2.94
CA SER A 77 3.61 -4.50 -2.47
C SER A 77 3.37 -3.72 -1.18
N LEU A 78 4.34 -3.69 -0.26
CA LEU A 78 4.26 -2.87 0.95
C LEU A 78 4.05 -1.36 0.66
N LYS A 79 4.49 -0.87 -0.50
CA LYS A 79 4.25 0.50 -0.96
C LYS A 79 2.76 0.82 -1.15
N TYR A 80 1.99 -0.15 -1.61
CA TYR A 80 0.53 -0.02 -1.69
C TYR A 80 -0.06 0.10 -0.29
N LEU A 81 0.34 -0.79 0.65
CA LEU A 81 -0.14 -0.77 2.03
C LEU A 81 0.11 0.58 2.70
N ALA A 82 1.32 1.12 2.56
CA ALA A 82 1.69 2.43 3.08
C ALA A 82 0.81 3.55 2.49
N GLN A 83 0.61 3.55 1.16
CA GLN A 83 -0.27 4.54 0.52
C GLN A 83 -1.73 4.40 0.98
N TRP A 84 -2.21 3.17 1.18
CA TRP A 84 -3.57 2.88 1.62
C TRP A 84 -3.83 3.33 3.06
N GLN A 85 -2.89 3.11 3.98
CA GLN A 85 -2.94 3.69 5.34
C GLN A 85 -3.02 5.21 5.31
N GLY A 86 -2.22 5.84 4.44
CA GLY A 86 -2.25 7.30 4.26
C GLY A 86 -3.58 7.82 3.70
N LEU A 87 -4.22 7.06 2.80
CA LEU A 87 -5.54 7.40 2.26
C LEU A 87 -6.65 7.33 3.32
N ARG A 88 -6.48 6.48 4.33
CA ARG A 88 -7.41 6.32 5.46
C ARG A 88 -7.18 7.34 6.57
N GLY A 89 -6.10 8.12 6.49
CA GLY A 89 -5.71 9.02 7.57
C GLY A 89 -5.20 8.28 8.81
N GLU A 90 -4.63 7.09 8.62
CA GLU A 90 -4.06 6.28 9.70
C GLU A 90 -2.54 6.52 9.82
N ASP A 91 -1.99 6.18 10.97
CA ASP A 91 -0.54 6.11 11.18
C ASP A 91 0.09 5.13 10.18
N LEU A 92 1.27 5.50 9.68
CA LEU A 92 2.08 4.57 8.89
C LEU A 92 2.60 3.50 9.84
N ASP A 93 2.27 2.24 9.55
CA ASP A 93 2.78 1.09 10.29
C ASP A 93 3.02 -0.07 9.33
N VAL A 94 4.27 -0.26 8.93
CA VAL A 94 4.67 -1.29 7.97
C VAL A 94 5.97 -1.95 8.42
N ASP A 95 5.94 -3.27 8.60
CA ASP A 95 7.12 -4.07 8.86
C ASP A 95 7.72 -4.60 7.56
N LEU A 96 8.99 -4.27 7.29
CA LEU A 96 9.71 -4.67 6.08
C LEU A 96 10.13 -6.15 6.06
N ALA A 97 9.96 -6.87 7.17
CA ALA A 97 10.27 -8.30 7.29
C ALA A 97 9.01 -9.18 7.37
N GLN A 98 7.82 -8.58 7.51
CA GLN A 98 6.57 -9.31 7.66
C GLN A 98 5.65 -9.14 6.46
N GLU A 99 4.83 -10.16 6.23
CA GLU A 99 3.76 -10.12 5.24
C GLU A 99 2.45 -9.74 5.94
N ARG A 100 1.65 -8.89 5.31
CA ARG A 100 0.37 -8.43 5.85
C ARG A 100 -0.74 -8.77 4.87
N ALA A 101 -1.68 -9.61 5.28
CA ALA A 101 -2.88 -9.87 4.48
C ALA A 101 -4.00 -8.89 4.85
N LEU A 102 -4.65 -8.29 3.84
CA LEU A 102 -5.90 -7.55 4.00
C LEU A 102 -6.96 -8.11 3.05
N THR A 103 -8.21 -8.11 3.50
CA THR A 103 -9.35 -8.56 2.69
C THR A 103 -10.10 -7.34 2.17
N CYS A 104 -10.29 -7.26 0.85
CA CYS A 104 -11.09 -6.20 0.23
C CYS A 104 -12.57 -6.43 0.54
N ALA A 105 -13.19 -5.50 1.26
CA ALA A 105 -14.61 -5.60 1.62
C ALA A 105 -15.55 -5.65 0.39
N ARG A 106 -15.20 -4.95 -0.71
CA ARG A 106 -16.03 -4.95 -1.94
C ARG A 106 -16.00 -6.28 -2.69
N THR A 107 -14.86 -6.93 -2.78
CA THR A 107 -14.64 -8.06 -3.71
C THR A 107 -14.33 -9.38 -3.01
N GLY A 108 -14.14 -9.39 -1.69
CA GLY A 108 -13.71 -10.56 -0.91
C GLY A 108 -12.29 -11.04 -1.20
N MET A 109 -11.51 -10.29 -1.98
CA MET A 109 -10.15 -10.67 -2.37
C MET A 109 -9.19 -10.44 -1.21
N VAL A 110 -8.39 -11.45 -0.87
CA VAL A 110 -7.33 -11.39 0.13
C VAL A 110 -6.02 -11.00 -0.55
N VAL A 111 -5.46 -9.87 -0.15
CA VAL A 111 -4.21 -9.32 -0.69
C VAL A 111 -3.13 -9.41 0.37
N THR A 112 -2.13 -10.25 0.12
CA THR A 112 -0.95 -10.38 0.98
C THR A 112 0.13 -9.41 0.52
N PHE A 113 0.36 -8.35 1.28
CA PHE A 113 1.41 -7.37 1.05
C PHE A 113 2.73 -7.91 1.58
N THR A 114 3.73 -7.98 0.70
CA THR A 114 5.01 -8.61 1.00
C THR A 114 6.18 -7.72 0.57
N PRO A 115 7.30 -7.75 1.33
CA PRO A 115 8.55 -7.14 0.90
C PRO A 115 9.21 -7.89 -0.27
N ASP A 116 8.84 -9.16 -0.48
CA ASP A 116 9.41 -10.00 -1.54
C ASP A 116 8.84 -9.60 -2.90
N ARG A 117 9.71 -9.04 -3.76
CA ARG A 117 9.29 -8.55 -5.08
C ARG A 117 8.88 -9.68 -6.02
N ALA A 118 9.50 -10.86 -5.90
CA ALA A 118 9.23 -11.97 -6.80
C ALA A 118 7.78 -12.47 -6.65
N LYS A 119 7.26 -12.51 -5.41
CA LYS A 119 5.89 -12.97 -5.12
C LYS A 119 4.78 -12.20 -5.83
N TYR A 120 4.92 -10.88 -6.00
CA TYR A 120 3.89 -10.04 -6.66
C TYR A 120 4.23 -9.66 -8.11
N PHE A 121 5.46 -9.88 -8.58
CA PHE A 121 5.83 -9.67 -9.98
C PHE A 121 5.43 -10.87 -10.85
N ASN A 122 5.58 -12.10 -10.33
CA ASN A 122 5.34 -13.34 -11.07
C ASN A 122 3.86 -13.72 -11.21
N GLN A 123 2.95 -12.92 -10.64
CA GLN A 123 1.51 -13.20 -10.60
C GLN A 123 0.77 -12.75 -11.88
N VAL A 124 1.50 -12.21 -12.86
CA VAL A 124 0.95 -11.81 -14.17
C VAL A 124 0.64 -13.04 -15.05
N THR A 125 1.14 -14.23 -14.71
CA THR A 125 1.16 -15.38 -15.62
C THR A 125 -0.08 -16.28 -15.60
N GLU A 126 -1.07 -16.07 -14.72
CA GLU A 126 -2.20 -17.01 -14.56
C GLU A 126 -3.59 -16.42 -14.84
N ALA A 127 -3.68 -15.23 -15.45
CA ALA A 127 -4.98 -14.57 -15.71
C ALA A 127 -5.52 -14.75 -17.15
N GLU A 128 -4.84 -15.48 -18.03
CA GLU A 128 -5.23 -15.65 -19.45
C GLU A 128 -5.46 -17.11 -19.88
N ALA A 129 -6.05 -17.94 -19.00
CA ALA A 129 -6.56 -19.28 -19.38
C ALA A 129 -8.03 -19.51 -18.99
#